data_AF-A0A8J4PJK4-F1
#
_entry.id   AF-A0A8J4PJK4-F1
#
_cell.length_a   1.000
_cell.length_b   1.000
_cell.length_c   1.000
_cell.angle_alpha   90.00
_cell.angle_beta   90.00
_cell.angle_gamma   90.00
#
_symmetry.space_group_name_H-M   'P 1'
#
loop_
_entity.id
_entity.type
_entity.pdbx_description
1 polymer ?
#
loop_
_entity_poly.entity_id
_entity_poly.type
_entity_poly.pdbx_seq_one_letter_code
_entity_poly.pdbx_strand_id
1 'polypeptide(L)'
;PINSSQLNPRYKDTINDTWADIEVIKAKLRKRVLREIASVVQAMGGAAGHWFKCSKGHHFYIGECGGAMQRGICIECKEVVGGSHHQLVSTSSHSDIDGSVSQLYKPMEIDHNQLD
;
A
#
# COMPACT_ATOMS: atom_id res chain seq x y z
N PRO A 1 -10.32 -35.08 44.69
CA PRO A 1 -11.53 -34.53 44.02
C PRO A 1 -11.26 -33.10 43.50
N ILE A 2 -11.30 -32.90 42.18
CA ILE A 2 -11.14 -31.57 41.58
C ILE A 2 -12.44 -30.79 41.80
N ASN A 3 -12.33 -29.59 42.37
CA ASN A 3 -13.48 -28.77 42.73
C ASN A 3 -14.09 -28.13 41.47
N SER A 4 -15.40 -28.27 41.29
CA SER A 4 -16.20 -27.68 40.20
C SER A 4 -16.04 -26.16 40.05
N SER A 5 -15.59 -25.45 41.08
CA SER A 5 -15.26 -24.02 41.04
C SER A 5 -13.94 -23.71 40.34
N GLN A 6 -13.15 -24.71 39.93
CA GLN A 6 -11.85 -24.55 39.26
C GLN A 6 -11.90 -24.69 37.73
N LEU A 7 -13.08 -24.89 37.12
CA LEU A 7 -13.18 -25.33 35.71
C LEU A 7 -14.14 -24.55 34.82
N ASN A 8 -14.51 -23.31 35.18
CA ASN A 8 -15.22 -22.45 34.23
C ASN A 8 -14.47 -21.12 34.06
N PRO A 9 -13.90 -20.87 32.86
CA PRO A 9 -13.34 -19.57 32.53
C PRO A 9 -14.37 -18.48 32.84
N ARG A 10 -13.96 -17.37 33.47
CA ARG A 10 -14.89 -16.24 33.55
C ARG A 10 -15.14 -15.77 32.11
N TYR A 11 -16.36 -15.33 31.84
CA TYR A 11 -16.73 -14.73 30.56
C TYR A 11 -15.70 -13.68 30.06
N LYS A 12 -15.10 -12.92 30.99
CA LYS A 12 -14.02 -11.96 30.69
C LYS A 12 -12.75 -12.62 30.14
N ASP A 13 -12.38 -13.78 30.66
CA ASP A 13 -11.19 -14.52 30.21
C ASP A 13 -11.40 -15.03 28.79
N THR A 14 -12.57 -15.60 28.50
CA THR A 14 -12.95 -16.02 27.13
C THR A 14 -12.91 -14.85 26.14
N ILE A 15 -13.38 -13.66 26.53
CA ILE A 15 -13.29 -12.46 25.69
C ILE A 15 -11.82 -12.09 25.43
N ASN A 16 -10.99 -12.09 26.47
CA ASN A 16 -9.58 -11.72 26.33
C ASN A 16 -8.83 -12.71 25.43
N ASP A 17 -9.08 -14.00 25.58
CA ASP A 17 -8.48 -15.05 24.76
C ASP A 17 -8.92 -14.91 23.30
N THR A 18 -10.22 -14.69 23.07
CA THR A 18 -10.76 -14.43 21.73
C THR A 18 -10.12 -13.19 21.10
N TRP A 19 -9.91 -12.13 21.89
CA TRP A 19 -9.20 -10.94 21.41
C TRP A 19 -7.75 -11.24 21.03
N ALA A 20 -7.04 -12.03 21.82
CA ALA A 20 -5.68 -12.46 21.49
C ALA A 20 -5.64 -13.26 20.18
N ASP A 21 -6.60 -14.17 19.97
CA ASP A 21 -6.73 -14.93 18.72
C ASP A 21 -6.98 -14.01 17.51
N ILE A 22 -7.84 -12.99 17.67
CA ILE A 22 -8.09 -11.99 16.62
C ILE A 22 -6.80 -11.27 16.23
N GLU A 23 -5.97 -10.88 17.21
CA GLU A 23 -4.69 -10.21 16.92
C GLU A 23 -3.70 -11.13 16.19
N VAL A 24 -3.66 -12.42 16.54
CA VAL A 24 -2.85 -13.42 15.82
C VAL A 24 -3.34 -13.58 14.38
N ILE A 25 -4.66 -13.65 14.16
CA ILE A 25 -5.25 -13.76 12.82
C ILE A 25 -4.93 -12.51 12.00
N LYS A 26 -5.09 -11.31 12.56
CA LYS A 26 -4.73 -10.04 11.91
C LYS A 26 -3.26 -10.05 11.48
N ALA A 27 -2.34 -10.47 12.36
CA ALA A 27 -0.92 -10.55 12.05
C ALA A 27 -0.62 -11.54 10.91
N LYS A 28 -1.24 -12.72 10.92
CA LYS A 28 -1.09 -13.73 9.86
C LYS A 28 -1.62 -13.22 8.51
N LEU A 29 -2.77 -12.55 8.52
CA LEU A 29 -3.37 -11.95 7.31
C LEU A 29 -2.45 -10.87 6.73
N ARG A 30 -1.97 -9.95 7.56
CA ARG A 30 -0.99 -8.92 7.13
C ARG A 30 0.25 -9.55 6.50
N LYS A 31 0.85 -10.55 7.16
CA LYS A 31 2.03 -11.24 6.63
C LYS A 31 1.77 -11.92 5.29
N ARG A 32 0.58 -12.51 5.10
CA ARG A 32 0.21 -13.13 3.82
C ARG A 32 0.08 -12.07 2.73
N VAL A 33 -0.70 -11.02 2.97
CA VAL A 33 -0.93 -9.93 2.00
C VAL A 33 0.39 -9.28 1.58
N LEU A 34 1.29 -8.98 2.52
CA LEU A 34 2.60 -8.39 2.22
C LEU A 34 3.46 -9.29 1.32
N ARG A 35 3.41 -10.61 1.49
CA ARG A 35 4.13 -11.54 0.60
C ARG A 35 3.56 -11.56 -0.80
N GLU A 36 2.25 -11.53 -0.94
CA GLU A 36 1.61 -11.48 -2.27
C GLU A 36 1.96 -10.17 -2.99
N ILE A 37 1.90 -9.03 -2.28
CA ILE A 37 2.31 -7.72 -2.80
C ILE A 37 3.77 -7.78 -3.28
N ALA A 38 4.68 -8.28 -2.45
CA ALA A 38 6.10 -8.41 -2.82
C ALA A 38 6.29 -9.30 -4.06
N SER A 39 5.52 -10.39 -4.19
CA SER A 39 5.57 -11.26 -5.37
C SER A 39 5.10 -10.54 -6.64
N VAL A 40 4.05 -9.73 -6.55
CA VAL A 40 3.56 -8.92 -7.68
C VAL A 40 4.60 -7.88 -8.07
N VAL A 41 5.15 -7.13 -7.11
CA VAL A 41 6.20 -6.14 -7.37
C VAL A 41 7.42 -6.78 -8.05
N GLN A 42 7.85 -7.96 -7.58
CA GLN A 42 8.95 -8.71 -8.19
C GLN A 42 8.63 -9.10 -9.64
N ALA A 43 7.41 -9.57 -9.92
CA ALA A 43 6.99 -9.92 -11.28
C ALA A 43 6.88 -8.71 -12.22
N MET A 44 6.66 -7.51 -11.68
CA MET A 44 6.50 -6.27 -12.45
C MET A 44 7.81 -5.51 -12.69
N GLY A 45 8.97 -6.11 -12.40
CA GLY A 45 10.29 -5.50 -12.61
C GLY A 45 11.04 -5.15 -11.33
N GLY A 46 10.49 -5.50 -10.16
CA GLY A 46 11.21 -5.46 -8.88
C GLY A 46 11.29 -4.10 -8.19
N ALA A 47 10.64 -3.07 -8.73
CA ALA A 47 10.60 -1.74 -8.13
C ALA A 47 9.20 -1.39 -7.59
N ALA A 48 9.14 -0.91 -6.34
CA ALA A 48 7.96 -0.28 -5.76
C ALA A 48 7.92 1.22 -6.09
N GLY A 49 6.79 1.89 -5.87
CA GLY A 49 6.56 3.30 -6.22
C GLY A 49 5.88 3.51 -7.56
N HIS A 50 5.26 2.47 -8.12
CA HIS A 50 4.60 2.54 -9.44
C HIS A 50 3.07 2.56 -9.36
N TRP A 51 2.50 2.42 -8.16
CA TRP A 51 1.07 2.42 -7.95
C TRP A 51 0.55 3.80 -7.57
N PHE A 52 -0.56 4.17 -8.19
CA PHE A 52 -1.22 5.45 -8.02
C PHE A 52 -2.72 5.22 -7.86
N LYS A 53 -3.44 6.25 -7.44
CA LYS A 53 -4.89 6.24 -7.30
C LYS A 53 -5.51 7.55 -7.75
N CYS A 54 -6.73 7.48 -8.29
CA CYS A 54 -7.50 8.68 -8.59
C CYS A 54 -8.12 9.28 -7.32
N SER A 55 -8.78 10.43 -7.42
CA SER A 55 -9.41 11.11 -6.28
C SER A 55 -10.53 10.29 -5.62
N LYS A 56 -11.10 9.32 -6.35
CA LYS A 56 -12.09 8.35 -5.85
C LYS A 56 -11.46 7.08 -5.26
N GLY A 57 -10.14 6.93 -5.30
CA GLY A 57 -9.40 5.81 -4.70
C GLY A 57 -9.17 4.60 -5.61
N HIS A 58 -9.56 4.65 -6.88
CA HIS A 58 -9.31 3.56 -7.84
C HIS A 58 -7.84 3.51 -8.24
N HIS A 59 -7.25 2.31 -8.17
CA HIS A 59 -5.81 2.11 -8.36
C HIS A 59 -5.45 1.98 -9.85
N PHE A 60 -4.31 2.55 -10.23
CA PHE A 60 -3.73 2.39 -11.55
C PHE A 60 -2.20 2.35 -11.46
N TYR A 61 -1.56 1.86 -12.52
CA TYR A 61 -0.12 1.63 -12.59
C TYR A 61 0.54 2.57 -13.59
N ILE A 62 1.69 3.16 -13.24
CA ILE A 62 2.55 3.89 -14.16
C ILE A 62 3.86 3.12 -14.29
N GLY A 63 4.17 2.63 -15.49
CA GLY A 63 5.40 1.89 -15.77
C GLY A 63 6.63 2.79 -15.98
N GLU A 64 7.59 2.31 -16.76
CA GLU A 64 8.82 3.02 -17.15
C GLU A 64 9.60 3.61 -15.95
N CYS A 65 9.82 4.93 -15.92
CA CYS A 65 10.53 5.63 -14.86
C CYS A 65 9.72 5.74 -13.55
N GLY A 66 8.46 5.28 -13.53
CA GLY A 66 7.56 5.38 -12.37
C GLY A 66 7.16 6.81 -12.03
N GLY A 67 7.13 7.71 -13.02
CA GLY A 67 6.65 9.08 -12.89
C GLY A 67 5.64 9.41 -13.98
N ALA A 68 4.69 10.30 -13.67
CA ALA A 68 3.56 10.58 -14.54
C ALA A 68 3.94 11.36 -15.81
N MET A 69 3.97 10.69 -16.95
CA MET A 69 4.32 11.27 -18.26
C MET A 69 3.14 11.34 -19.23
N GLN A 70 2.05 10.64 -18.95
CA GLN A 70 0.88 10.55 -19.80
C GLN A 70 -0.40 10.73 -18.98
N ARG A 71 -1.40 11.36 -19.58
CA ARG A 71 -2.76 11.45 -19.03
C ARG A 71 -3.62 10.32 -19.57
N GLY A 72 -4.48 9.79 -18.73
CA GLY A 72 -5.48 8.77 -19.08
C GLY A 72 -6.81 9.05 -18.40
N ILE A 73 -7.72 8.08 -18.50
CA ILE A 73 -9.05 8.13 -17.87
C ILE A 73 -9.20 6.92 -16.95
N CYS A 74 -9.64 7.15 -15.72
CA CYS A 74 -9.96 6.07 -14.79
C CYS A 74 -11.09 5.20 -15.36
N ILE A 75 -10.89 3.89 -15.44
CA ILE A 75 -11.88 2.97 -16.02
C ILE A 75 -13.18 2.90 -15.19
N GLU A 76 -13.08 3.17 -13.89
CA GLU A 76 -14.19 3.09 -12.94
C GLU A 76 -14.96 4.42 -12.82
N CYS A 77 -14.30 5.52 -12.42
CA CYS A 77 -14.98 6.80 -12.18
C CYS A 77 -14.88 7.84 -13.31
N LYS A 78 -14.17 7.53 -14.40
CA LYS A 78 -14.00 8.40 -15.58
C LYS A 78 -13.27 9.74 -15.34
N GLU A 79 -12.67 9.95 -14.17
CA GLU A 79 -11.80 11.11 -13.93
C GLU A 79 -10.50 11.01 -14.73
N VAL A 80 -9.90 12.16 -15.02
CA VAL A 80 -8.55 12.23 -15.61
C VAL A 80 -7.54 11.69 -14.59
N VAL A 81 -6.63 10.84 -15.03
CA VAL A 81 -5.56 10.26 -14.21
C VAL A 81 -4.19 10.42 -14.87
N GLY A 82 -3.11 10.14 -14.12
CA GLY A 82 -1.75 10.22 -14.62
C GLY A 82 -1.19 11.64 -14.52
N GLY A 83 -0.57 12.15 -15.58
CA GLY A 83 0.15 13.41 -15.49
C GLY A 83 1.02 13.75 -16.69
N SER A 84 1.94 14.69 -16.49
CA SER A 84 2.93 15.11 -17.48
C SER A 84 4.17 15.63 -16.77
N HIS A 85 5.35 15.50 -17.38
CA HIS A 85 6.62 15.98 -16.80
C HIS A 85 6.90 15.41 -15.40
N HIS A 86 6.55 14.14 -15.19
CA HIS A 86 6.64 13.44 -13.90
C HIS A 86 5.78 14.05 -12.78
N GLN A 87 4.85 14.94 -13.12
CA GLN A 87 3.91 15.56 -12.19
C GLN A 87 2.51 15.02 -12.42
N LEU A 88 1.89 14.55 -11.34
CA LEU A 88 0.52 14.06 -11.35
C LEU A 88 -0.47 15.20 -11.60
N VAL A 89 -1.58 14.90 -12.28
CA VAL A 89 -2.76 15.79 -12.27
C VAL A 89 -3.35 15.84 -10.85
N SER A 90 -4.08 16.92 -10.52
CA SER A 90 -4.67 17.12 -9.20
C SER A 90 -5.63 16.01 -8.74
N THR A 91 -6.20 15.27 -9.68
CA THR A 91 -7.10 14.13 -9.44
C THR A 91 -6.35 12.81 -9.24
N SER A 92 -5.02 12.82 -9.20
CA SER A 92 -4.18 11.63 -8.98
C SER A 92 -3.21 11.82 -7.81
N SER A 93 -2.97 10.74 -7.08
CA SER A 93 -1.99 10.69 -5.99
C SER A 93 -1.25 9.35 -5.99
N HIS A 94 -0.06 9.32 -5.40
CA HIS A 94 0.66 8.08 -5.12
C HIS A 94 -0.16 7.11 -4.25
N SER A 95 0.02 5.81 -4.44
CA SER A 95 -0.59 4.76 -3.63
C SER A 95 0.48 3.91 -2.94
N ASP A 96 0.22 3.57 -1.67
CA ASP A 96 1.09 2.80 -0.79
C ASP A 96 0.81 1.29 -0.82
N ILE A 97 0.02 0.82 -1.80
CA ILE A 97 -0.36 -0.61 -1.92
C ILE A 97 0.85 -1.54 -2.12
N ASP A 98 1.95 -1.03 -2.67
CA ASP A 98 3.21 -1.76 -2.80
C ASP A 98 4.19 -1.52 -1.63
N GLY A 99 3.74 -0.81 -0.59
CA GLY A 99 4.54 -0.45 0.58
C GLY A 99 5.49 0.73 0.37
N SER A 100 5.47 1.38 -0.79
CA SER A 100 6.25 2.59 -1.03
C SER A 100 5.58 3.83 -0.42
N VAL A 101 6.40 4.82 -0.06
CA VAL A 101 5.93 6.10 0.50
C VAL A 101 5.86 7.22 -0.54
N SER A 102 6.49 7.00 -1.70
CA SER A 102 6.59 7.95 -2.80
C SER A 102 6.72 7.20 -4.11
N GLN A 103 6.40 7.89 -5.21
CA GLN A 103 6.62 7.36 -6.56
C GLN A 103 8.09 7.01 -6.80
N LEU A 104 8.36 6.06 -7.70
CA LEU A 104 9.72 5.63 -8.01
C LEU A 104 10.54 6.77 -8.62
N TYR A 105 9.93 7.56 -9.51
CA TYR A 105 10.63 8.68 -10.15
C TYR A 105 11.08 9.70 -9.10
N LYS A 106 12.40 9.94 -9.06
CA LYS A 106 13.00 11.02 -8.30
C LYS A 106 13.59 12.03 -9.28
N PRO A 107 13.18 13.32 -9.22
CA PRO A 107 13.89 14.35 -9.98
C PRO A 107 15.35 14.36 -9.53
N MET A 108 16.26 14.51 -10.48
CA MET A 108 17.68 14.70 -10.17
C MET A 108 17.80 16.02 -9.40
N GLU A 109 18.19 15.96 -8.13
CA GLU A 109 18.58 17.14 -7.38
C GLU A 109 19.86 17.67 -8.00
N ILE A 110 19.76 18.77 -8.75
CA ILE A 110 20.93 19.55 -9.12
C ILE A 110 21.30 20.34 -7.87
N ASP A 111 22.36 19.90 -7.17
CA ASP A 111 23.01 20.74 -6.18
C ASP A 111 23.67 21.92 -6.92
N HIS A 112 23.03 23.09 -6.83
CA HIS A 112 23.53 24.30 -7.47
C HIS A 112 24.75 24.89 -6.74
N ASN A 113 25.23 24.26 -5.65
CA ASN A 113 26.43 24.70 -4.91
C ASN A 113 27.74 24.02 -5.35
N GLN A 114 27.76 23.31 -6.49
CA GLN A 114 28.96 22.68 -7.04
C GLN A 114 29.42 23.25 -8.39
N LEU A 115 29.05 24.50 -8.69
CA LEU A 115 29.48 25.22 -9.90
C LEU A 115 30.28 26.50 -9.63
N ASP A 116 30.89 26.62 -8.44
CA ASP A 116 31.86 27.67 -8.09
C ASP A 116 33.27 27.10 -7.90
#